data_AF-A0A1J5C3L4-F1
#
_entry.id   AF-A0A1J5C3L4-F1
#
_cell.length_a   1.000
_cell.length_b   1.000
_cell.length_c   1.000
_cell.angle_alpha   90.00
_cell.angle_beta   90.00
_cell.angle_gamma   90.00
#
_symmetry.space_group_name_H-M   'P 1'
#
loop_
_entity.id
_entity.type
_entity.pdbx_description
1 polymer ?
#
loop_
_entity_poly.entity_id
_entity_poly.type
_entity_poly.pdbx_seq_one_letter_code
_entity_poly.pdbx_strand_id
1 'polypeptide(L)'
;MINDLRENWLNPPEWTHKVSEVMPLGLDKSPYPDRVEPKPGITEVDLKALQKRTLTNLYNAKPAWLSMAHQQLDQAVAAAYGWTDYTPVRPDDEILKRLLALNLARSAIISGSYHL
;
A
#
# COMPACT_ATOMS: atom_id res chain seq x y z
N MET A 1 -5.30 7.99 2.70
CA MET A 1 -5.35 6.52 2.45
C MET A 1 -4.15 5.86 3.15
N ILE A 2 -4.15 4.54 3.37
CA ILE A 2 -2.98 3.85 3.96
C ILE A 2 -1.68 4.09 3.16
N ASN A 3 -1.80 4.23 1.84
CA ASN A 3 -0.66 4.52 0.99
C ASN A 3 0.03 5.84 1.39
N ASP A 4 -0.74 6.91 1.56
CA ASP A 4 -0.22 8.23 1.95
C ASP A 4 0.46 8.21 3.33
N LEU A 5 -0.08 7.43 4.27
CA LEU A 5 0.51 7.27 5.60
C LEU A 5 1.86 6.55 5.54
N ARG A 6 1.97 5.49 4.71
CA ARG A 6 3.24 4.80 4.48
C ARG A 6 4.23 5.72 3.80
N GLU A 7 3.82 6.43 2.74
CA GLU A 7 4.68 7.37 2.02
C GLU A 7 5.20 8.47 2.93
N ASN A 8 4.35 9.09 3.75
CA ASN A 8 4.76 10.13 4.69
C ASN A 8 5.67 9.60 5.81
N TRP A 9 5.50 8.34 6.20
CA TRP A 9 6.42 7.70 7.15
C TRP A 9 7.75 7.34 6.50
N LEU A 10 7.78 6.85 5.27
CA LEU A 10 9.02 6.52 4.55
C LEU A 10 9.81 7.77 4.19
N ASN A 11 9.09 8.83 3.78
CA ASN A 11 9.62 10.06 3.23
C ASN A 11 9.08 11.26 4.02
N PRO A 12 9.58 11.50 5.25
CA PRO A 12 9.04 12.56 6.08
C PRO A 12 9.34 13.93 5.45
N PRO A 13 8.37 14.86 5.40
CA PRO A 13 8.56 16.16 4.76
C PRO A 13 9.59 17.02 5.49
N GLU A 14 9.88 16.76 6.75
CA GLU A 14 10.95 17.41 7.51
C GLU A 14 12.36 17.00 7.02
N TRP A 15 12.50 15.81 6.44
CA TRP A 15 13.80 15.23 6.08
C TRP A 15 14.00 15.05 4.57
N THR A 16 12.92 15.01 3.79
CA THR A 16 12.95 14.71 2.36
C THR A 16 12.30 15.80 1.54
N HIS A 17 12.67 15.90 0.27
CA HIS A 17 12.04 16.76 -0.72
C HIS A 17 11.96 16.04 -2.07
N LYS A 18 11.03 16.50 -2.92
CA LYS A 18 10.86 15.97 -4.27
C LYS A 18 11.67 16.80 -5.26
N VAL A 19 12.41 16.13 -6.12
CA VAL A 19 13.22 16.70 -7.19
C VAL A 19 12.79 16.04 -8.49
N SER A 20 12.57 16.83 -9.55
CA SER A 20 12.21 16.28 -10.85
C SER A 20 13.25 15.26 -11.31
N GLU A 21 12.78 14.13 -11.84
CA GLU A 21 13.67 13.11 -12.40
C GLU A 21 14.45 13.67 -13.59
N VAL A 22 15.65 13.14 -13.83
CA VAL A 22 16.55 13.58 -14.91
C VAL A 22 15.81 13.57 -16.24
N MET A 23 15.87 14.71 -16.94
CA MET A 23 15.27 14.88 -18.26
C MET A 23 15.97 13.98 -19.29
N PRO A 24 15.27 13.03 -19.94
CA PRO A 24 15.84 12.28 -21.04
C PRO A 24 16.15 13.21 -22.23
N LEU A 25 17.20 12.89 -23.00
CA LEU A 25 17.58 13.66 -24.17
C LEU A 25 16.41 13.67 -25.19
N GLY A 26 15.99 14.87 -25.62
CA GLY A 26 14.91 15.05 -26.59
C GLY A 26 13.51 15.17 -25.99
N LEU A 27 13.37 15.29 -24.66
CA LEU A 27 12.10 15.59 -24.00
C LEU A 27 12.15 16.93 -23.26
N ASP A 28 11.07 17.73 -23.37
CA ASP A 28 10.91 19.01 -22.66
C ASP A 28 10.48 18.82 -21.19
N LYS A 29 9.94 17.64 -20.86
CA LYS A 29 9.54 17.25 -19.50
C LYS A 29 9.84 15.78 -19.26
N SER A 30 10.32 15.44 -18.07
CA SER A 30 10.52 14.05 -17.68
C SER A 30 9.18 13.32 -17.60
N PRO A 31 9.05 12.13 -18.21
CA PRO A 31 7.85 11.29 -18.10
C PRO A 31 7.81 10.49 -16.78
N TYR A 32 8.89 10.53 -16.00
CA TYR A 32 9.05 9.76 -14.77
C TYR A 32 8.58 10.55 -13.54
N PRO A 33 8.12 9.87 -12.48
CA PRO A 33 7.76 10.54 -11.23
C PRO A 33 8.97 11.21 -10.59
N ASP A 34 8.73 12.25 -9.80
CA ASP A 34 9.78 12.97 -9.07
C ASP A 34 10.54 12.01 -8.14
N ARG A 35 11.86 12.19 -8.08
CA ARG A 35 12.72 11.50 -7.14
C ARG A 35 12.60 12.13 -5.76
N VAL A 36 12.59 11.30 -4.73
CA VAL A 36 12.63 11.74 -3.34
C VAL A 36 14.08 11.74 -2.87
N GLU A 37 14.57 12.89 -2.40
CA GLU A 37 15.94 13.08 -1.92
C GLU A 37 15.97 13.62 -0.49
N PRO A 38 16.99 13.25 0.32
CA PRO A 38 17.24 13.91 1.60
C PRO A 38 17.42 15.41 1.40
N LYS A 39 16.88 16.22 2.31
CA LYS A 39 17.02 17.67 2.26
C LYS A 39 18.49 18.10 2.45
N PRO A 40 18.93 19.15 1.73
CA PRO A 40 20.23 19.74 1.99
C PRO A 40 20.34 20.22 3.44
N GLY A 41 21.45 19.90 4.11
CA GLY A 41 21.68 20.31 5.51
C GLY A 41 21.01 19.42 6.56
N ILE A 42 20.44 18.27 6.18
CA ILE A 42 20.00 17.24 7.14
C ILE A 42 21.18 16.81 8.04
N THR A 43 20.91 16.63 9.33
CA THR A 43 21.94 16.17 10.27
C THR A 43 22.35 14.73 9.95
N GLU A 44 23.58 14.34 10.30
CA GLU A 44 24.03 12.94 10.11
C GLU A 44 23.16 11.94 10.90
N VAL A 45 22.65 12.35 12.06
CA VAL A 45 21.76 11.55 12.91
C VAL A 45 20.42 11.31 12.21
N ASP A 46 19.81 12.37 11.68
CA ASP A 46 18.53 12.28 10.97
C ASP A 46 18.68 11.52 9.65
N LEU A 47 19.82 11.68 8.95
CA LEU A 47 20.11 10.92 7.74
C LEU A 47 20.23 9.42 8.03
N LYS A 48 20.90 9.03 9.12
CA LYS A 48 20.96 7.62 9.56
C LYS A 48 19.59 7.10 9.98
N ALA A 49 18.75 7.92 10.60
CA ALA A 49 17.37 7.56 10.92
C ALA A 49 16.51 7.38 9.66
N LEU A 50 16.66 8.26 8.67
CA LEU A 50 15.99 8.17 7.37
C LEU A 50 16.36 6.89 6.62
N GLN A 51 17.65 6.50 6.60
CA GLN A 51 18.08 5.23 5.98
C GLN A 51 17.44 3.99 6.59
N LYS A 52 17.03 4.04 7.87
CA LYS A 52 16.32 2.95 8.53
C LYS A 52 14.82 2.91 8.21
N ARG A 53 14.25 3.96 7.60
CA ARG A 53 12.82 4.00 7.25
C ARG A 53 12.57 3.22 5.95
N THR A 54 12.56 1.90 6.07
CA THR A 54 12.20 0.96 5.00
C THR A 54 10.82 0.36 5.26
N LEU A 55 10.11 -0.10 4.21
CA LEU A 55 8.84 -0.82 4.38
C LEU A 55 9.01 -2.04 5.29
N THR A 56 10.09 -2.80 5.13
CA THR A 56 10.40 -3.94 5.99
C THR A 56 10.46 -3.53 7.46
N ASN A 57 11.17 -2.45 7.79
CA ASN A 57 11.26 -1.97 9.17
C ASN A 57 9.93 -1.44 9.70
N LEU A 58 9.14 -0.76 8.85
CA LEU A 58 7.80 -0.30 9.22
C LEU A 58 6.88 -1.47 9.59
N TYR A 59 6.85 -2.51 8.75
CA TYR A 59 6.00 -3.67 8.97
C TYR A 59 6.48 -4.55 10.12
N ASN A 60 7.79 -4.61 10.38
CA ASN A 60 8.34 -5.29 11.55
C ASN A 60 7.99 -4.56 12.86
N ALA A 61 8.08 -3.22 12.86
CA ALA A 61 7.71 -2.42 14.03
C ALA A 61 6.20 -2.40 14.27
N LYS A 62 5.40 -2.57 13.21
CA LYS A 62 3.94 -2.62 13.20
C LYS A 62 3.28 -1.61 14.15
N PRO A 63 3.53 -0.30 13.98
CA PRO A 63 2.97 0.72 14.87
C PRO A 63 1.44 0.71 14.86
N ALA A 64 0.82 1.19 15.95
CA ALA A 64 -0.63 1.13 16.13
C ALA A 64 -1.42 1.78 14.96
N TRP A 65 -0.94 2.92 14.45
CA TRP A 65 -1.56 3.60 13.32
C TRP A 65 -1.58 2.74 12.05
N LEU A 66 -0.54 1.91 11.82
CA LEU A 66 -0.46 1.04 10.64
C LEU A 66 -1.50 -0.07 10.74
N SER A 67 -1.62 -0.67 11.93
CA SER A 67 -2.64 -1.69 12.19
C SER A 67 -4.06 -1.14 11.99
N MET A 68 -4.34 0.06 12.52
CA MET A 68 -5.64 0.72 12.35
C MET A 68 -5.93 1.07 10.89
N ALA A 69 -4.93 1.53 10.13
CA ALA A 69 -5.07 1.84 8.72
C ALA A 69 -5.37 0.58 7.88
N HIS A 70 -4.73 -0.55 8.21
CA HIS A 70 -5.02 -1.84 7.59
C HIS A 70 -6.45 -2.32 7.91
N GLN A 71 -6.88 -2.23 9.16
CA GLN A 71 -8.24 -2.64 9.55
C GLN A 71 -9.32 -1.82 8.82
N GLN A 72 -9.12 -0.52 8.63
CA GLN A 72 -10.04 0.32 7.86
C GLN A 72 -10.08 -0.10 6.38
N LEU A 73 -8.92 -0.44 5.80
CA LEU A 73 -8.86 -0.94 4.43
C LEU A 73 -9.61 -2.28 4.33
N ASP A 74 -9.38 -3.21 5.26
CA ASP A 74 -10.00 -4.53 5.24
C ASP A 74 -11.53 -4.43 5.38
N GLN A 75 -12.02 -3.51 6.21
CA GLN A 75 -13.46 -3.23 6.32
C GLN A 75 -14.06 -2.71 5.01
N ALA A 76 -13.37 -1.78 4.34
CA ALA A 76 -13.83 -1.27 3.05
C ALA A 76 -13.84 -2.37 1.97
N VAL A 77 -12.83 -3.25 1.96
CA VAL A 77 -12.77 -4.41 1.07
C VAL A 77 -13.92 -5.38 1.39
N ALA A 78 -14.12 -5.74 2.65
CA ALA A 78 -15.21 -6.62 3.06
C ALA A 78 -16.59 -6.06 2.65
N ALA A 79 -16.81 -4.76 2.81
CA ALA A 79 -18.03 -4.09 2.35
C ALA A 79 -18.19 -4.20 0.81
N ALA A 80 -17.12 -4.05 0.03
CA ALA A 80 -17.16 -4.22 -1.43
C ALA A 80 -17.47 -5.67 -1.86
N TYR A 81 -17.09 -6.66 -1.05
CA TYR A 81 -17.50 -8.07 -1.22
C TYR A 81 -18.91 -8.36 -0.67
N GLY A 82 -19.59 -7.38 -0.09
CA GLY A 82 -20.92 -7.54 0.51
C GLY A 82 -20.91 -8.25 1.88
N TRP A 83 -19.76 -8.35 2.53
CA TRP A 83 -19.62 -9.02 3.83
C TRP A 83 -19.92 -8.05 4.98
N THR A 84 -21.17 -8.00 5.42
CA THR A 84 -21.64 -7.11 6.51
C THR A 84 -21.25 -7.57 7.91
N ASP A 85 -20.78 -8.81 8.04
CA ASP A 85 -20.43 -9.45 9.30
C ASP A 85 -18.92 -9.55 9.53
N TYR A 86 -18.11 -8.87 8.70
CA TYR A 86 -16.66 -8.92 8.80
C TYR A 86 -16.17 -8.29 10.11
N THR A 87 -15.23 -8.97 10.77
CA THR A 87 -14.52 -8.45 11.93
C THR A 87 -13.01 -8.67 11.76
N PRO A 88 -12.15 -7.77 12.27
CA PRO A 88 -10.69 -7.92 12.17
C PRO A 88 -10.11 -9.17 12.85
N VAL A 89 -10.89 -9.82 13.72
CA VAL A 89 -10.47 -11.01 14.48
C VAL A 89 -10.89 -12.31 13.76
N ARG A 90 -11.61 -12.20 12.63
CA ARG A 90 -12.04 -13.35 11.85
C ARG A 90 -10.82 -14.17 11.41
N PRO A 91 -10.82 -15.50 11.61
CA PRO A 91 -9.72 -16.35 11.19
C PRO A 91 -9.62 -16.42 9.66
N ASP A 92 -8.39 -16.52 9.16
CA ASP A 92 -8.06 -16.54 7.73
C ASP A 92 -8.80 -17.67 6.99
N ASP A 93 -8.95 -18.85 7.59
CA ASP A 93 -9.63 -19.99 6.99
C ASP A 93 -11.08 -19.68 6.57
N GLU A 94 -11.79 -18.86 7.35
CA GLU A 94 -13.16 -18.44 7.03
C GLU A 94 -13.19 -17.46 5.86
N ILE A 95 -12.19 -16.58 5.76
CA ILE A 95 -12.02 -15.69 4.61
C ILE A 95 -11.73 -16.52 3.35
N LEU A 96 -10.81 -17.49 3.45
CA LEU A 96 -10.42 -18.36 2.34
C LEU A 96 -11.59 -19.19 1.82
N LYS A 97 -12.41 -19.78 2.70
CA LYS A 97 -13.62 -20.52 2.30
C LYS A 97 -14.60 -19.65 1.51
N ARG A 98 -14.85 -18.41 1.95
CA ARG A 98 -15.75 -17.48 1.24
C ARG A 98 -15.21 -17.11 -0.13
N LEU A 99 -13.93 -16.80 -0.23
CA LEU A 99 -13.27 -16.48 -1.50
C LEU A 99 -13.30 -17.67 -2.47
N LEU A 100 -13.05 -18.88 -1.97
CA LEU A 100 -13.12 -20.10 -2.77
C LEU A 100 -14.51 -20.31 -3.35
N ALA A 101 -15.56 -20.22 -2.53
CA ALA A 101 -16.95 -20.36 -2.99
C ALA A 101 -17.31 -19.33 -4.07
N LEU A 102 -16.91 -18.06 -3.87
CA LEU A 102 -17.13 -16.99 -4.83
C LEU A 102 -16.41 -17.26 -6.17
N ASN A 103 -15.17 -17.74 -6.10
CA ASN A 103 -14.39 -18.05 -7.30
C ASN A 103 -14.99 -19.24 -8.07
N LEU A 104 -15.41 -20.30 -7.37
CA LEU A 104 -16.08 -21.44 -8.01
C LEU A 104 -17.37 -21.03 -8.74
N ALA A 105 -18.19 -20.19 -8.11
CA ALA A 105 -19.42 -19.67 -8.73
C ALA A 105 -19.11 -18.84 -10.00
N ARG A 106 -18.10 -17.96 -9.94
CA ARG A 106 -17.66 -17.16 -11.09
C ARG A 106 -17.11 -18.04 -12.22
N SER A 107 -16.30 -19.05 -11.90
CA SER A 107 -15.76 -19.99 -12.88
C SER A 107 -16.86 -20.79 -13.59
N ALA A 108 -17.89 -21.24 -12.86
CA ALA A 108 -19.03 -21.94 -13.44
C ALA A 108 -19.82 -21.05 -14.42
N ILE A 109 -20.06 -19.78 -14.05
CA ILE A 109 -20.71 -18.79 -14.92
C ILE A 109 -19.89 -18.58 -16.20
N ILE A 110 -18.59 -18.36 -16.07
CA ILE A 110 -17.69 -18.13 -17.21
C ILE A 110 -17.67 -19.37 -18.13
N SER A 111 -17.55 -20.57 -17.59
CA SER A 111 -17.55 -21.81 -18.38
C SER A 111 -18.88 -22.06 -19.10
N GLY A 112 -20.01 -21.67 -18.49
CA GLY A 112 -21.33 -21.75 -19.13
C GLY A 112 -21.47 -20.76 -20.30
N SER A 113 -20.85 -19.59 -20.21
CA SER A 113 -20.85 -18.57 -21.27
C SER A 113 -20.02 -18.93 -22.50
N TYR A 114 -19.10 -19.90 -22.41
CA TYR A 114 -18.31 -20.40 -23.54
C TYR A 114 -18.94 -21.62 -24.25
N HIS A 115 -20.09 -22.10 -23.77
CA HIS A 115 -20.79 -23.26 -24.34
C HIS A 115 -22.11 -22.90 -25.07
N LEU A 116 -22.29 -21.61 -25.36
CA LEU A 116 -23.33 -21.03 -26.24
C LEU A 116 -22.64 -20.30 -27.39
#